data_AF-V4MPN9-F1
#
_entry.id   AF-V4MPN9-F1
#
_cell.length_a   1.000
_cell.length_b   1.000
_cell.length_c   1.000
_cell.angle_alpha   90.00
_cell.angle_beta   90.00
_cell.angle_gamma   90.00
#
_symmetry.space_group_name_H-M   'P 1'
#
loop_
_entity.id
_entity.type
_entity.pdbx_description
1 polymer ?
#
loop_
_entity_poly.entity_id
_entity_poly.type
_entity_poly.pdbx_seq_one_letter_code
_entity_poly.pdbx_strand_id
1 'polypeptide(L)'
;MFEDGTQSENSFAEETNNGEDDQAVNRPSGVKAAKGRGKKHTVEGKALSEFQSMWSIKENDMAMKERLSKMGLLDSVIAKKEPLSEYEEALKKKFITEMLAN
;
A
#
# COMPACT_ATOMS: atom_id res chain seq x y z
N MET A 1 17.94 -29.32 39.14
CA MET A 1 18.69 -30.33 38.37
C MET A 1 18.00 -30.45 37.01
N PHE A 2 18.81 -30.48 35.95
CA PHE A 2 18.39 -30.64 34.55
C PHE A 2 18.06 -32.12 34.24
N GLU A 3 17.38 -32.33 33.10
CA GLU A 3 17.33 -33.48 32.15
C GLU A 3 15.86 -33.71 31.70
N ASP A 4 15.43 -33.27 30.52
CA ASP A 4 15.51 -33.86 29.16
C ASP A 4 14.92 -35.28 29.03
N GLY A 5 14.10 -35.49 27.99
CA GLY A 5 13.43 -36.76 27.75
C GLY A 5 12.37 -36.70 26.65
N THR A 6 12.82 -36.46 25.42
CA THR A 6 12.04 -36.71 24.19
C THR A 6 11.69 -38.19 24.07
N GLN A 7 10.42 -38.52 23.75
CA GLN A 7 10.09 -39.77 23.05
C GLN A 7 9.04 -39.52 21.99
N SER A 8 9.50 -39.67 20.76
CA SER A 8 8.73 -39.87 19.53
C SER A 8 8.24 -41.30 19.51
N GLU A 9 6.94 -41.53 19.29
CA GLU A 9 6.46 -42.83 18.78
C GLU A 9 5.43 -42.60 17.66
N ASN A 10 5.79 -43.15 16.50
CA ASN A 10 5.08 -43.08 15.24
C ASN A 10 4.33 -44.41 15.10
N SER A 11 2.99 -44.42 15.15
CA SER A 11 2.21 -45.63 14.88
C SER A 11 1.74 -45.63 13.42
N PHE A 12 2.42 -46.42 12.61
CA PHE A 12 2.02 -46.83 11.27
C PHE A 12 0.77 -47.71 11.37
N ALA A 13 -0.29 -47.34 10.66
CA ALA A 13 -1.38 -48.23 10.32
C ALA A 13 -1.73 -48.02 8.85
N GLU A 14 -1.22 -48.91 8.01
CA GLU A 14 -1.80 -49.18 6.70
C GLU A 14 -3.18 -49.83 6.91
N GLU A 15 -4.20 -49.28 6.26
CA GLU A 15 -5.38 -50.06 5.94
C GLU A 15 -5.81 -49.75 4.50
N THR A 16 -5.62 -50.77 3.66
CA THR A 16 -6.04 -50.87 2.28
C THR A 16 -7.56 -50.91 2.19
N ASN A 17 -8.17 -50.09 1.31
CA ASN A 17 -9.47 -50.44 0.75
C ASN A 17 -9.58 -50.05 -0.72
N ASN A 18 -10.21 -50.96 -1.45
CA ASN A 18 -10.27 -51.15 -2.89
C ASN A 18 -11.07 -50.08 -3.63
N GLY A 19 -10.64 -49.87 -4.87
CA GLY A 19 -11.54 -49.88 -6.04
C GLY A 19 -12.21 -48.57 -6.37
N GLU A 20 -11.65 -47.85 -7.34
CA GLU A 20 -12.39 -47.47 -8.55
C GLU A 20 -11.43 -47.03 -9.65
N ASP A 21 -11.81 -47.44 -10.85
CA ASP A 21 -11.11 -47.44 -12.13
C ASP A 21 -10.77 -46.02 -12.62
N ASP A 22 -9.49 -45.71 -12.74
CA ASP A 22 -9.03 -44.76 -13.75
C ASP A 22 -7.63 -45.20 -14.20
N GLN A 23 -7.49 -45.57 -15.48
CA GLN A 23 -6.26 -46.05 -16.11
C GLN A 23 -5.13 -45.02 -16.03
N ALA A 24 -4.52 -44.87 -14.86
CA ALA A 24 -3.25 -44.21 -14.68
C ALA A 24 -2.16 -45.21 -15.07
N VAL A 25 -1.83 -45.24 -16.36
CA VAL A 25 -0.68 -45.99 -16.91
C VAL A 25 0.52 -45.74 -16.00
N ASN A 26 0.94 -46.80 -15.29
CA ASN A 26 2.05 -46.81 -14.35
C ASN A 26 3.28 -46.18 -15.00
N ARG A 27 3.59 -44.93 -14.63
CA ARG A 27 4.83 -44.28 -15.06
C ARG A 27 5.97 -44.90 -14.23
N PRO A 28 7.05 -45.37 -14.89
CA PRO A 28 8.16 -46.02 -14.20
C PRO A 28 8.77 -45.08 -13.14
N SER A 29 9.13 -45.67 -11.99
CA SER A 29 9.82 -44.97 -10.91
C SER A 29 11.11 -44.34 -11.44
N GLY A 30 11.22 -43.01 -11.35
CA GLY A 30 12.38 -42.25 -11.83
C GLY A 30 12.05 -40.99 -12.64
N VAL A 31 10.80 -40.79 -13.09
CA VAL A 31 10.40 -39.61 -13.85
C VAL A 31 9.66 -38.61 -12.96
N LYS A 32 10.32 -37.49 -12.61
CA LYS A 32 9.72 -36.41 -11.82
C LYS A 32 8.52 -35.82 -12.54
N ALA A 33 7.38 -35.74 -11.87
CA ALA A 33 6.28 -34.89 -12.30
C ALA A 33 6.76 -33.43 -12.24
N ALA A 34 6.89 -32.77 -13.39
CA ALA A 34 7.05 -31.32 -13.44
C ALA A 34 5.76 -30.70 -12.88
N LYS A 35 5.83 -30.21 -11.64
CA LYS A 35 4.72 -29.62 -10.89
C LYS A 35 4.11 -28.47 -11.68
N GLY A 36 2.77 -28.43 -11.65
CA GLY A 36 1.92 -27.56 -12.46
C GLY A 36 2.21 -26.07 -12.36
N ARG A 37 1.88 -25.39 -13.46
CA ARG A 37 1.81 -23.93 -13.61
C ARG A 37 1.01 -23.30 -12.46
N GLY A 38 1.49 -22.16 -11.95
CA GLY A 38 0.60 -21.19 -11.30
C GLY A 38 1.19 -20.42 -10.13
N LYS A 39 2.02 -19.41 -10.40
CA LYS A 39 2.05 -18.20 -9.57
C LYS A 39 2.33 -17.00 -10.46
N LYS A 40 1.26 -16.34 -10.92
CA LYS A 40 1.39 -14.99 -11.46
C LYS A 40 1.88 -14.10 -10.32
N HIS A 41 2.93 -13.33 -10.59
CA HIS A 41 3.56 -12.43 -9.66
C HIS A 41 2.63 -11.24 -9.38
N THR A 42 1.72 -11.37 -8.40
CA THR A 42 0.80 -10.28 -7.99
C THR A 42 1.45 -9.32 -6.97
N VAL A 43 2.71 -9.54 -6.59
CA VAL A 43 3.41 -8.76 -5.56
C VAL A 43 3.88 -7.40 -6.10
N GLU A 44 4.41 -7.35 -7.32
CA GLU A 44 4.88 -6.09 -7.94
C GLU A 44 3.75 -5.07 -8.19
N GLY A 45 2.57 -5.54 -8.58
CA GLY A 45 1.41 -4.67 -8.79
C GLY A 45 0.89 -4.00 -7.52
N LYS A 46 1.03 -4.67 -6.36
CA LYS A 46 0.66 -4.08 -5.06
C LYS A 46 1.62 -2.97 -4.65
N ALA A 47 2.93 -3.19 -4.76
CA ALA A 47 3.93 -2.19 -4.40
C ALA A 47 3.80 -0.91 -5.25
N LEU A 48 3.55 -1.04 -6.55
CA LEU A 48 3.30 0.11 -7.43
C LEU A 48 2.03 0.88 -7.06
N SER A 49 0.95 0.16 -6.74
CA SER A 49 -0.31 0.77 -6.31
C SER A 49 -0.15 1.52 -4.98
N GLU A 50 0.59 0.95 -4.03
CA GLU A 50 0.90 1.61 -2.75
C GLU A 50 1.76 2.86 -2.95
N PHE A 51 2.75 2.82 -3.85
CA PHE A 51 3.58 3.98 -4.19
C PHE A 51 2.77 5.10 -4.83
N GLN A 52 1.88 4.77 -5.77
CA GLN A 52 0.97 5.75 -6.37
C GLN A 52 0.06 6.38 -5.32
N SER A 53 -0.50 5.59 -4.40
CA SER A 53 -1.34 6.10 -3.32
C SER A 53 -0.57 7.06 -2.41
N MET A 54 0.65 6.70 -2.00
CA MET A 54 1.52 7.58 -1.22
C MET A 54 1.84 8.88 -1.95
N TRP A 55 2.13 8.81 -3.26
CA TRP A 55 2.39 10.00 -4.07
C TRP A 55 1.18 10.94 -4.11
N SER A 56 -0.02 10.41 -4.38
CA SER A 56 -1.25 11.21 -4.40
C SER A 56 -1.57 11.85 -3.05
N ILE A 57 -1.36 11.12 -1.94
CA ILE A 57 -1.50 11.67 -0.58
C ILE A 57 -0.50 12.82 -0.38
N LYS A 58 0.75 12.62 -0.81
CA LYS A 58 1.80 13.64 -0.69
C LYS A 58 1.48 14.90 -1.49
N GLU A 59 1.00 14.74 -2.71
CA GLU A 59 0.59 15.85 -3.57
C GLU A 59 -0.55 16.66 -2.93
N ASN A 60 -1.56 15.97 -2.40
CA ASN A 60 -2.68 16.62 -1.70
C ASN A 60 -2.22 17.36 -0.43
N ASP A 61 -1.36 16.74 0.39
CA ASP A 61 -0.76 17.37 1.57
C ASP A 61 0.02 18.64 1.20
N MET A 62 0.78 18.60 0.11
CA MET A 62 1.51 19.77 -0.39
C MET A 62 0.56 20.88 -0.87
N ALA A 63 -0.51 20.54 -1.59
CA ALA A 63 -1.51 21.51 -2.02
C ALA A 63 -2.24 22.16 -0.83
N MET A 64 -2.62 21.36 0.18
CA MET A 64 -3.23 21.87 1.41
C MET A 64 -2.27 22.79 2.19
N LYS A 65 -0.99 22.44 2.26
CA LYS A 65 0.05 23.28 2.90
C LYS A 65 0.24 24.59 2.17
N GLU A 66 0.24 24.61 0.85
CA GLU A 66 0.30 25.84 0.07
C GLU A 66 -0.91 26.73 0.38
N ARG A 67 -2.12 26.16 0.41
CA ARG A 67 -3.35 26.88 0.77
C ARG A 67 -3.28 27.48 2.18
N LEU A 68 -2.83 26.70 3.17
CA LEU A 68 -2.65 27.18 4.54
C LEU A 68 -1.60 28.29 4.64
N SER A 69 -0.51 28.18 3.88
CA SER A 69 0.55 29.19 3.85
C SER A 69 0.04 30.52 3.25
N LYS A 70 -0.75 30.47 2.17
CA LYS A 70 -1.42 31.67 1.62
C LYS A 70 -2.38 32.29 2.61
N MET A 71 -3.15 31.49 3.34
CA MET A 71 -4.05 31.95 4.41
C MET A 71 -3.28 32.69 5.51
N GLY A 72 -2.22 32.08 6.04
CA GLY A 72 -1.43 32.70 7.10
C GLY A 72 -0.74 33.99 6.67
N LEU A 73 -0.32 34.07 5.41
CA LEU A 73 0.19 35.32 4.84
C LEU A 73 -0.92 36.38 4.73
N LEU A 74 -2.12 36.01 4.27
CA LEU A 74 -3.27 36.89 4.21
C LEU A 74 -3.65 37.44 5.60
N ASP A 75 -3.71 36.58 6.61
CA ASP A 75 -3.97 36.96 8.01
C ASP A 75 -2.92 37.97 8.50
N SER A 76 -1.66 37.74 8.17
CA SER A 76 -0.56 38.64 8.52
C SER A 76 -0.69 40.01 7.84
N VAL A 77 -1.16 40.06 6.58
CA VAL A 77 -1.41 41.33 5.88
C VAL A 77 -2.62 42.05 6.49
N ILE A 78 -3.70 41.33 6.82
CA ILE A 78 -4.92 41.91 7.40
C ILE A 78 -4.68 42.43 8.82
N ALA A 79 -3.78 41.80 9.58
CA ALA A 79 -3.45 42.20 10.94
C ALA A 79 -2.63 43.50 11.04
N LYS A 80 -2.05 43.98 9.92
CA LYS A 80 -1.31 45.25 9.91
C LYS A 80 -2.25 46.41 10.24
N LYS A 81 -1.84 47.23 11.21
CA LYS A 81 -2.58 48.43 11.64
C LYS A 81 -2.28 49.66 10.77
N GLU A 82 -1.16 49.62 10.05
CA GLU A 82 -0.75 50.66 9.12
C GLU A 82 -1.53 50.53 7.80
N PRO A 83 -1.74 51.65 7.07
CA PRO A 83 -2.33 51.59 5.75
C PRO A 83 -1.49 50.69 4.84
N LEU A 84 -2.16 49.77 4.13
CA LEU A 84 -1.50 48.87 3.20
C LEU A 84 -0.98 49.66 2.00
N SER A 85 0.19 49.28 1.51
CA SER A 85 0.67 49.76 0.20
C SER A 85 -0.22 49.20 -0.91
N GLU A 86 -0.25 49.88 -2.06
CA GLU A 86 -1.04 49.46 -3.24
C GLU A 86 -0.74 48.01 -3.64
N TYR A 87 0.54 47.61 -3.56
CA TYR A 87 0.97 46.24 -3.84
C TYR A 87 0.38 45.22 -2.86
N GLU A 88 0.37 45.53 -1.56
CA GLU A 88 -0.20 44.65 -0.53
C GLU A 88 -1.72 44.56 -0.64
N GLU A 89 -2.40 45.65 -1.00
CA GLU A 89 -3.83 45.62 -1.30
C GLU A 89 -4.14 44.72 -2.50
N ALA A 90 -3.36 44.83 -3.58
CA ALA A 90 -3.52 43.98 -4.74
C ALA A 90 -3.28 42.50 -4.38
N LEU A 91 -2.26 42.21 -3.57
CA LEU A 91 -1.95 40.87 -3.09
C LEU A 91 -3.08 40.30 -2.22
N LYS A 92 -3.60 41.10 -1.28
CA LYS A 92 -4.75 40.76 -0.43
C LYS A 92 -5.97 40.42 -1.28
N LYS A 93 -6.32 41.27 -2.26
CA LYS A 93 -7.44 41.03 -3.20
C LYS A 93 -7.23 39.72 -3.96
N LYS A 94 -6.03 39.47 -4.48
CA LYS A 94 -5.70 38.24 -5.21
C LYS A 94 -5.93 36.99 -4.36
N PHE A 95 -5.41 36.95 -3.13
CA PHE A 95 -5.59 35.78 -2.25
C PHE A 95 -7.05 35.56 -1.86
N ILE A 96 -7.81 36.62 -1.58
CA ILE A 96 -9.24 36.51 -1.29
C ILE A 96 -10.00 35.93 -2.50
N THR A 97 -9.75 36.46 -3.71
CA THR A 97 -10.40 35.96 -4.93
C THR A 97 -10.05 34.50 -5.19
N GLU A 98 -8.77 34.13 -5.10
CA GLU A 98 -8.31 32.75 -5.30
C GLU A 98 -8.98 31.78 -4.31
N MET A 99 -9.14 32.19 -3.05
CA MET A 99 -9.78 31.36 -2.02
C MET A 99 -11.30 31.25 -2.17
N LEU A 100 -11.97 32.27 -2.70
CA LEU A 100 -13.42 32.30 -2.88
C LEU A 100 -13.87 31.72 -4.24
N ALA A 101 -12.97 31.67 -5.23
CA ALA A 101 -13.26 31.14 -6.56
C ALA A 101 -13.14 29.60 -6.65
N ASN A 102 -12.87 28.93 -5.54
CA ASN A 102 -12.52 27.51 -5.47
C ASN A 102 -13.55 26.68 -4.69
#